data_AF-A0A1Q9NXL7-F1
#
_entry.id   AF-A0A1Q9NXL7-F1
#
_cell.length_a   1.000
_cell.length_b   1.000
_cell.length_c   1.000
_cell.angle_alpha   90.00
_cell.angle_beta   90.00
_cell.angle_gamma   90.00
#
_symmetry.space_group_name_H-M   'P 1'
#
loop_
_entity.id
_entity.type
_entity.pdbx_description
1 polymer ?
#
loop_
_entity_poly.entity_id
_entity_poly.type
_entity_poly.pdbx_seq_one_letter_code
_entity_poly.pdbx_strand_id
1 'polypeptide(L)'
;MITLSKKQTNIAEVLVRQFNSSWKMLERAINNVSDELWNKFEIEWGYVRNLIHIIETGEFYNSDTPDDFNWGKFVGIEWKKDSKKEVNKKFEKITKDDVRRYLEVVRSYIQKKLSTFNSEKMLDSDGFMEYIPSIFDKYLYLLRHNMHHIGELNKTLRDNNEKRINWS
;
A
#
# COMPACT_ATOMS: atom_id res chain seq x y z
N MET A 1 -7.54 -37.30 29.16
CA MET A 1 -6.68 -36.88 28.03
C MET A 1 -7.40 -35.71 27.37
N ILE A 2 -6.97 -34.47 27.62
CA ILE A 2 -7.62 -33.27 27.05
C ILE A 2 -6.87 -32.93 25.77
N THR A 3 -7.47 -33.23 24.62
CA THR A 3 -6.96 -32.79 23.32
C THR A 3 -7.27 -31.31 23.21
N LEU A 4 -6.31 -30.46 23.56
CA LEU A 4 -6.37 -29.04 23.20
C LEU A 4 -6.33 -28.96 21.68
N SER A 5 -7.49 -28.81 21.06
CA SER A 5 -7.61 -28.43 19.65
C SER A 5 -6.89 -27.09 19.48
N LYS A 6 -5.67 -27.11 18.92
CA LYS A 6 -5.03 -25.89 18.44
C LYS A 6 -5.94 -25.33 17.35
N LYS A 7 -6.54 -24.17 17.60
CA LYS A 7 -7.30 -23.44 16.57
C LYS A 7 -6.40 -23.31 15.33
N GLN A 8 -6.78 -23.97 14.25
CA GLN A 8 -6.02 -23.93 13.01
C GLN A 8 -6.03 -22.47 12.53
N THR A 9 -4.84 -21.88 12.40
CA THR A 9 -4.72 -20.47 12.00
C THR A 9 -4.98 -20.39 10.50
N ASN A 10 -5.91 -19.52 10.10
CA ASN A 10 -6.16 -19.25 8.69
C ASN A 10 -5.03 -18.37 8.12
N ILE A 11 -4.46 -18.74 6.97
CA ILE A 11 -3.40 -17.98 6.30
C ILE A 11 -3.85 -16.55 5.99
N ALA A 12 -5.11 -16.36 5.59
CA ALA A 12 -5.67 -15.04 5.33
C ALA A 12 -5.64 -14.15 6.58
N GLU A 13 -5.95 -14.70 7.76
CA GLU A 13 -5.86 -13.97 9.04
C GLU A 13 -4.41 -13.57 9.36
N VAL A 14 -3.42 -14.40 9.01
CA VAL A 14 -1.99 -14.06 9.17
C VAL A 14 -1.64 -12.88 8.29
N LEU A 15 -2.03 -12.91 7.00
CA LEU A 15 -1.77 -11.82 6.07
C LEU A 15 -2.42 -10.52 6.53
N VAL A 16 -3.68 -10.55 7.00
CA VAL A 16 -4.35 -9.36 7.57
C VAL A 16 -3.55 -8.77 8.72
N ARG A 17 -2.98 -9.58 9.61
CA ARG A 17 -2.11 -9.08 10.71
C ARG A 17 -0.80 -8.46 10.18
N GLN A 18 -0.19 -9.06 9.17
CA GLN A 18 1.03 -8.51 8.56
C GLN A 18 0.75 -7.19 7.84
N PHE A 19 -0.32 -7.12 7.07
CA PHE A 19 -0.74 -5.87 6.43
C PHE A 19 -1.08 -4.79 7.46
N ASN A 20 -1.78 -5.13 8.55
CA ASN A 20 -2.03 -4.19 9.66
C ASN A 20 -0.75 -3.59 10.24
N SER A 21 0.33 -4.35 10.29
CA SER A 21 1.62 -3.86 10.74
C SER A 21 2.22 -2.89 9.70
N SER A 22 2.16 -3.23 8.41
CA SER A 22 2.59 -2.34 7.32
C SER A 22 1.77 -1.04 7.23
N TRP A 23 0.45 -1.09 7.42
CA TRP A 23 -0.41 0.10 7.39
C TRP A 23 -0.12 1.04 8.56
N LYS A 24 0.11 0.52 9.77
CA LYS A 24 0.59 1.34 10.90
C LYS A 24 1.92 2.04 10.59
N MET A 25 2.80 1.38 9.84
CA MET A 25 4.07 1.98 9.39
C MET A 25 3.82 3.10 8.37
N LEU A 26 2.87 2.94 7.45
CA LEU A 26 2.44 4.00 6.53
C LEU A 26 1.75 5.17 7.25
N GLU A 27 0.88 4.91 8.22
CA GLU A 27 0.27 5.95 9.07
C GLU A 27 1.36 6.78 9.77
N ARG A 28 2.38 6.11 10.34
CA ARG A 28 3.54 6.78 10.93
C ARG A 28 4.32 7.58 9.89
N ALA A 29 4.49 7.07 8.69
CA ALA A 29 5.17 7.77 7.60
C ALA A 29 4.45 9.08 7.21
N ILE A 30 3.11 9.08 7.21
CA ILE A 30 2.29 10.28 6.96
C ILE A 30 2.37 11.26 8.14
N ASN A 31 2.44 10.76 9.38
CA ASN A 31 2.45 11.59 10.57
C ASN A 31 3.82 12.22 10.86
N ASN A 32 4.90 11.52 10.55
CA ASN A 32 6.24 11.94 10.94
C ASN A 32 6.90 12.92 9.97
N VAL A 33 6.46 12.97 8.72
CA VAL A 33 7.03 13.86 7.70
C VAL A 33 6.60 15.31 7.96
N SER A 34 7.54 16.27 7.90
CA SER A 34 7.20 17.70 7.96
C SER A 34 6.43 18.16 6.72
N ASP A 35 5.79 19.33 6.80
CA ASP A 35 5.16 19.93 5.63
C ASP A 35 6.22 20.40 4.60
N GLU A 36 7.43 20.74 5.04
CA GLU A 36 8.52 21.09 4.12
C GLU A 36 8.88 19.90 3.23
N LEU A 37 9.12 18.72 3.81
CA LEU A 37 9.46 17.52 3.04
C LEU A 37 8.25 16.97 2.27
N TRP A 38 7.04 17.10 2.81
CA TRP A 38 5.80 16.76 2.11
C TRP A 38 5.69 17.50 0.76
N ASN A 39 6.05 18.79 0.76
CA ASN A 39 5.90 19.66 -0.40
C ASN A 39 7.10 19.66 -1.38
N LYS A 40 8.08 18.75 -1.20
CA LYS A 40 9.22 18.61 -2.13
C LYS A 40 8.87 17.72 -3.33
N PHE A 41 8.19 18.31 -4.33
CA PHE A 41 7.70 17.60 -5.53
C PHE A 41 8.67 17.58 -6.71
N GLU A 42 9.80 18.29 -6.64
CA GLU A 42 10.74 18.40 -7.76
C GLU A 42 11.58 17.13 -7.99
N ILE A 43 11.64 16.26 -6.99
CA ILE A 43 12.39 14.99 -7.03
C ILE A 43 11.51 13.92 -7.72
N GLU A 44 12.07 13.26 -8.72
CA GLU A 44 11.47 12.05 -9.29
C GLU A 44 11.33 11.01 -8.16
N TRP A 45 10.10 10.56 -7.87
CA TRP A 45 9.75 9.80 -6.66
C TRP A 45 9.80 10.59 -5.33
N GLY A 46 9.31 11.85 -5.33
CA GLY A 46 9.07 12.61 -4.09
C GLY A 46 8.25 11.84 -3.04
N TYR A 47 8.39 12.24 -1.77
CA TYR A 47 7.90 11.47 -0.61
C TYR A 47 6.40 11.12 -0.69
N VAL A 48 5.55 12.10 -1.03
CA VAL A 48 4.09 11.94 -1.16
C VAL A 48 3.74 11.02 -2.33
N ARG A 49 4.47 11.12 -3.44
CA ARG A 49 4.27 10.25 -4.60
C ARG A 49 4.59 8.80 -4.27
N ASN A 50 5.66 8.55 -3.52
CA ASN A 50 5.99 7.19 -3.08
C ASN A 50 4.93 6.64 -2.12
N LEU A 51 4.45 7.44 -1.16
CA LEU A 51 3.34 7.05 -0.27
C LEU A 51 2.07 6.65 -1.05
N ILE A 52 1.66 7.48 -2.01
CA ILE A 52 0.47 7.22 -2.82
C ILE A 52 0.67 5.99 -3.71
N HIS A 53 1.86 5.81 -4.29
CA HIS A 53 2.20 4.63 -5.09
C HIS A 53 2.03 3.33 -4.30
N ILE A 54 2.46 3.28 -3.03
CA ILE A 54 2.26 2.11 -2.17
C ILE A 54 0.77 1.82 -1.99
N ILE A 55 -0.03 2.86 -1.73
CA ILE A 55 -1.48 2.72 -1.49
C ILE A 55 -2.22 2.32 -2.79
N GLU A 56 -1.94 2.98 -3.91
CA GLU A 56 -2.49 2.65 -5.24
C GLU A 56 -2.11 1.23 -5.66
N THR A 57 -0.89 0.76 -5.35
CA THR A 57 -0.51 -0.63 -5.59
C THR A 57 -1.40 -1.59 -4.78
N GLY A 58 -1.74 -1.25 -3.54
CA GLY A 58 -2.72 -1.99 -2.76
C GLY A 58 -4.09 -2.09 -3.44
N GLU A 59 -4.59 -0.99 -3.98
CA GLU A 59 -5.86 -0.97 -4.74
C GLU A 59 -5.76 -1.82 -6.02
N PHE A 60 -4.69 -1.65 -6.81
CA PHE A 60 -4.44 -2.37 -8.05
C PHE A 60 -4.45 -3.90 -7.86
N TYR A 61 -3.68 -4.41 -6.89
CA TYR A 61 -3.59 -5.85 -6.62
C TYR A 61 -4.91 -6.46 -6.09
N ASN A 62 -5.87 -5.60 -5.71
CA ASN A 62 -7.18 -6.02 -5.27
C ASN A 62 -8.28 -5.75 -6.31
N SER A 63 -7.98 -5.04 -7.40
CA SER A 63 -8.89 -4.86 -8.52
C SER A 63 -9.25 -6.20 -9.15
N ASP A 64 -10.51 -6.37 -9.52
CA ASP A 64 -10.97 -7.52 -10.31
C ASP A 64 -10.69 -7.31 -11.82
N THR A 65 -10.37 -6.07 -12.22
CA THR A 65 -10.03 -5.67 -13.60
C THR A 65 -8.70 -4.89 -13.59
N PRO A 66 -7.55 -5.56 -13.43
CA PRO A 66 -6.25 -4.89 -13.36
C PRO A 66 -5.88 -4.13 -14.64
N ASP A 67 -6.26 -4.65 -15.81
CA ASP A 67 -5.95 -4.02 -17.11
C ASP A 67 -6.63 -2.65 -17.29
N ASP A 68 -7.77 -2.46 -16.62
CA ASP A 68 -8.54 -1.21 -16.63
C ASP A 68 -8.19 -0.29 -15.44
N PHE A 69 -7.19 -0.65 -14.64
CA PHE A 69 -6.85 0.13 -13.45
C PHE A 69 -6.28 1.51 -13.83
N ASN A 70 -6.94 2.55 -13.36
CA ASN A 70 -6.56 3.93 -13.64
C ASN A 70 -5.56 4.48 -12.61
N TRP A 71 -4.27 4.26 -12.88
CA TRP A 71 -3.18 4.79 -12.06
C TRP A 71 -3.22 6.32 -11.98
N GLY A 72 -3.01 6.89 -10.79
CA GLY A 72 -3.04 8.32 -10.55
C GLY A 72 -4.45 8.92 -10.43
N LYS A 73 -5.52 8.11 -10.53
CA LYS A 73 -6.91 8.55 -10.39
C LYS A 73 -7.15 9.29 -9.07
N PHE A 74 -6.54 8.83 -7.98
CA PHE A 74 -6.68 9.47 -6.67
C PHE A 74 -6.21 10.94 -6.69
N VAL A 75 -5.12 11.21 -7.40
CA VAL A 75 -4.53 12.56 -7.55
C VAL A 75 -5.12 13.31 -8.76
N GLY A 76 -5.94 12.63 -9.56
CA GLY A 76 -6.49 13.15 -10.82
C GLY A 76 -5.46 13.25 -11.95
N ILE A 77 -4.41 12.43 -11.93
CA ILE A 77 -3.35 12.42 -12.95
C ILE A 77 -3.80 11.62 -14.18
N GLU A 78 -3.52 12.16 -15.36
CA GLU A 78 -3.64 11.47 -16.64
C GLU A 78 -2.24 11.29 -17.23
N TRP A 79 -1.56 10.19 -16.90
CA TRP A 79 -0.13 9.99 -17.22
C TRP A 79 0.24 10.14 -18.70
N LYS A 80 -0.70 9.87 -19.62
CA LYS A 80 -0.49 9.99 -21.07
C LYS A 80 -0.71 11.42 -21.60
N LYS A 81 -1.29 12.32 -20.80
CA LYS A 81 -1.69 13.68 -21.23
C LYS A 81 -1.02 14.78 -20.41
N ASP A 82 -0.90 14.60 -19.11
CA ASP A 82 -0.33 15.61 -18.22
C ASP A 82 1.18 15.76 -18.46
N SER A 83 1.63 17.00 -18.58
CA SER A 83 3.04 17.35 -18.48
C SER A 83 3.57 17.15 -17.06
N LYS A 84 4.90 17.03 -16.90
CA LYS A 84 5.55 16.97 -15.58
C LYS A 84 5.13 18.12 -14.65
N LYS A 85 4.94 19.32 -15.19
CA LYS A 85 4.50 20.50 -14.44
C LYS A 85 3.06 20.36 -13.94
N GLU A 86 2.17 19.79 -14.75
CA GLU A 86 0.77 19.54 -14.35
C GLU A 86 0.68 18.45 -13.29
N VAL A 87 1.45 17.37 -13.43
CA VAL A 87 1.57 16.32 -12.41
C VAL A 87 2.00 16.90 -11.07
N ASN A 88 3.07 17.72 -11.05
CA ASN A 88 3.54 18.36 -9.81
C ASN A 88 2.46 19.24 -9.17
N LYS A 89 1.78 20.08 -9.96
CA LYS A 89 0.67 20.91 -9.49
C LYS A 89 -0.51 20.11 -8.92
N LYS A 90 -0.75 18.89 -9.41
CA LYS A 90 -1.80 18.02 -8.86
C LYS A 90 -1.36 17.43 -7.52
N PHE A 91 -0.10 17.01 -7.38
CA PHE A 91 0.45 16.57 -6.09
C PHE A 91 0.52 17.68 -5.03
N GLU A 92 0.81 18.93 -5.41
CA GLU A 92 0.80 20.10 -4.51
C GLU A 92 -0.53 20.29 -3.77
N LYS A 93 -1.64 19.82 -4.34
CA LYS A 93 -2.98 19.92 -3.74
C LYS A 93 -3.29 18.81 -2.76
N ILE A 94 -2.46 17.77 -2.71
CA ILE A 94 -2.72 16.58 -1.89
C ILE A 94 -2.26 16.84 -0.45
N THR A 95 -3.21 16.71 0.48
CA THR A 95 -2.94 16.86 1.91
C THR A 95 -2.65 15.52 2.58
N LYS A 96 -2.05 15.57 3.77
CA LYS A 96 -1.86 14.38 4.62
C LYS A 96 -3.19 13.68 4.92
N ASP A 97 -4.27 14.45 5.12
CA ASP A 97 -5.60 13.89 5.41
C ASP A 97 -6.21 13.19 4.20
N ASP A 98 -5.98 13.68 2.99
CA ASP A 98 -6.38 12.97 1.76
C ASP A 98 -5.72 11.59 1.70
N VAL A 99 -4.41 11.54 1.93
CA VAL A 99 -3.64 10.28 1.90
C VAL A 99 -4.07 9.35 3.04
N ARG A 100 -4.34 9.86 4.25
CA ARG A 100 -4.89 9.03 5.35
C ARG A 100 -6.24 8.42 5.00
N ARG A 101 -7.15 9.21 4.44
CA ARG A 101 -8.46 8.71 4.00
C ARG A 101 -8.32 7.64 2.93
N TYR A 102 -7.43 7.86 1.97
CA TYR A 102 -7.19 6.89 0.91
C TYR A 102 -6.57 5.59 1.42
N LEU A 103 -5.59 5.67 2.32
CA LEU A 103 -5.02 4.52 3.01
C LEU A 103 -6.10 3.70 3.72
N GLU A 104 -7.03 4.35 4.43
CA GLU A 104 -8.10 3.66 5.15
C GLU A 104 -9.10 2.98 4.21
N VAL A 105 -9.45 3.61 3.08
CA VAL A 105 -10.30 3.00 2.05
C VAL A 105 -9.66 1.72 1.51
N VAL A 106 -8.40 1.80 1.07
CA VAL A 106 -7.68 0.65 0.52
C VAL A 106 -7.47 -0.45 1.57
N ARG A 107 -7.11 -0.07 2.80
CA ARG A 107 -7.00 -0.99 3.93
C ARG A 107 -8.29 -1.75 4.18
N SER A 108 -9.41 -1.05 4.30
CA SER A 108 -10.72 -1.64 4.54
C SER A 108 -11.12 -2.59 3.41
N TYR A 109 -10.82 -2.24 2.16
CA TYR A 109 -11.06 -3.10 1.01
C TYR A 109 -10.24 -4.40 1.06
N ILE A 110 -8.94 -4.31 1.31
CA ILE A 110 -8.04 -5.47 1.43
C ILE A 110 -8.47 -6.38 2.57
N GLN A 111 -8.76 -5.81 3.75
CA GLN A 111 -9.21 -6.58 4.91
C GLN A 111 -10.52 -7.32 4.63
N LYS A 112 -11.49 -6.64 3.99
CA LYS A 112 -12.76 -7.24 3.60
C LYS A 112 -12.58 -8.35 2.56
N LYS A 113 -11.69 -8.18 1.58
CA LYS A 113 -11.44 -9.21 0.56
C LYS A 113 -10.79 -10.44 1.19
N LEU A 114 -9.71 -10.25 1.95
CA LEU A 114 -9.00 -11.33 2.65
C LEU A 114 -9.88 -12.09 3.66
N SER A 115 -10.83 -11.42 4.33
CA SER A 115 -11.70 -12.09 5.30
C SER A 115 -12.69 -13.08 4.68
N THR A 116 -12.87 -13.06 3.36
CA THR A 116 -13.69 -14.05 2.64
C THR A 116 -12.93 -15.33 2.29
N PHE A 117 -11.60 -15.34 2.44
CA PHE A 117 -10.77 -16.49 2.08
C PHE A 117 -10.48 -17.39 3.28
N ASN A 118 -10.58 -18.71 3.04
CA ASN A 118 -10.02 -19.72 3.92
C ASN A 118 -8.63 -20.15 3.42
N SER A 119 -7.91 -20.97 4.21
CA SER A 119 -6.55 -21.40 3.85
C SER A 119 -6.46 -22.15 2.52
N GLU A 120 -7.49 -22.92 2.14
CA GLU A 120 -7.52 -23.65 0.86
C GLU A 120 -7.68 -22.66 -0.30
N LYS A 121 -8.64 -21.74 -0.21
CA LYS A 121 -8.88 -20.71 -1.22
C LYS A 121 -7.66 -19.84 -1.47
N MET A 122 -6.83 -19.58 -0.45
CA MET A 122 -5.59 -18.83 -0.60
C MET A 122 -4.58 -19.50 -1.55
N LEU A 123 -4.69 -20.81 -1.78
CA LEU A 123 -3.82 -21.55 -2.70
C LEU A 123 -4.33 -21.58 -4.14
N ASP A 124 -5.58 -21.16 -4.38
CA ASP A 124 -6.13 -21.05 -5.73
C ASP A 124 -5.45 -19.91 -6.50
N SER A 125 -5.41 -20.06 -7.82
CA SER A 125 -5.21 -18.93 -8.73
C SER A 125 -6.51 -18.10 -8.83
N ASP A 126 -6.38 -16.78 -8.90
CA ASP A 126 -7.48 -15.87 -9.22
C ASP A 126 -7.36 -15.26 -10.62
N GLY A 127 -6.42 -15.75 -11.43
CA GLY A 127 -6.20 -15.26 -12.79
C GLY A 127 -5.65 -13.83 -12.88
N PHE A 128 -5.19 -13.23 -11.77
CA PHE A 128 -4.73 -11.84 -11.76
C PHE A 128 -3.55 -11.61 -12.72
N MET A 129 -2.52 -12.45 -12.67
CA MET A 129 -1.37 -12.43 -13.58
C MET A 129 -0.81 -13.84 -13.76
N GLU A 130 -0.40 -14.20 -14.97
CA GLU A 130 0.06 -15.55 -15.32
C GLU A 130 1.24 -16.04 -14.45
N TYR A 131 2.15 -15.14 -14.07
CA TYR A 131 3.33 -15.46 -13.27
C TYR A 131 3.10 -15.40 -11.76
N ILE A 132 1.89 -15.06 -11.30
CA ILE A 132 1.50 -15.06 -9.89
C ILE A 132 0.58 -16.28 -9.67
N PRO A 133 1.11 -17.40 -9.15
CA PRO A 133 0.43 -18.68 -9.25
C PRO A 133 -0.75 -18.84 -8.29
N SER A 134 -0.81 -18.06 -7.20
CA SER A 134 -1.88 -18.13 -6.21
C SER A 134 -2.26 -16.77 -5.61
N ILE A 135 -3.46 -16.71 -5.01
CA ILE A 135 -3.91 -15.58 -4.19
C ILE A 135 -2.90 -15.29 -3.07
N PHE A 136 -2.36 -16.32 -2.43
CA PHE A 136 -1.33 -16.17 -1.40
C PHE A 136 -0.07 -15.48 -1.93
N ASP A 137 0.45 -15.93 -3.07
CA ASP A 137 1.63 -15.33 -3.70
C ASP A 137 1.39 -13.86 -4.07
N LYS A 138 0.19 -13.55 -4.56
CA LYS A 138 -0.22 -12.19 -4.89
C LYS A 138 -0.14 -11.26 -3.67
N TYR A 139 -0.75 -11.65 -2.56
CA TYR A 139 -0.74 -10.83 -1.34
C TYR A 139 0.61 -10.83 -0.64
N LEU A 140 1.38 -11.91 -0.72
CA LEU A 140 2.75 -11.93 -0.21
C LEU A 140 3.65 -11.00 -1.03
N TYR A 141 3.49 -10.95 -2.35
CA TYR A 141 4.16 -9.98 -3.21
C TYR A 141 3.81 -8.55 -2.80
N LEU A 142 2.52 -8.24 -2.67
CA LEU A 142 2.06 -6.91 -2.25
C LEU A 142 2.64 -6.51 -0.88
N LEU A 143 2.70 -7.44 0.08
CA LEU A 143 3.33 -7.18 1.37
C LEU A 143 4.83 -6.85 1.22
N ARG A 144 5.58 -7.61 0.41
CA ARG A 144 7.01 -7.33 0.17
C ARG A 144 7.21 -5.99 -0.54
N HIS A 145 6.36 -5.66 -1.50
CA HIS A 145 6.36 -4.38 -2.20
C HIS A 145 6.15 -3.21 -1.21
N ASN A 146 5.14 -3.30 -0.35
CA ASN A 146 4.92 -2.31 0.69
C ASN A 146 6.16 -2.15 1.58
N MET A 147 6.74 -3.25 2.05
CA MET A 147 7.90 -3.20 2.94
C MET A 147 9.16 -2.63 2.27
N HIS A 148 9.36 -2.90 0.97
CA HIS A 148 10.44 -2.31 0.19
C HIS A 148 10.33 -0.78 0.17
N HIS A 149 9.18 -0.25 -0.23
CA HIS A 149 8.98 1.20 -0.34
C HIS A 149 8.84 1.89 1.03
N ILE A 150 8.35 1.21 2.07
CA ILE A 150 8.43 1.72 3.44
C ILE A 150 9.89 1.91 3.87
N GLY A 151 10.80 1.01 3.44
CA GLY A 151 12.24 1.18 3.62
C GLY A 151 12.77 2.46 2.97
N GLU A 152 12.34 2.75 1.74
CA GLU A 152 12.69 3.99 1.03
C GLU A 152 12.15 5.24 1.74
N LEU A 153 10.88 5.23 2.16
CA LEU A 153 10.30 6.32 2.94
C LEU A 153 11.09 6.57 4.23
N ASN A 154 11.47 5.51 4.93
CA ASN A 154 12.23 5.61 6.17
C ASN A 154 13.66 6.15 5.93
N LYS A 155 14.28 5.79 4.79
CA LYS A 155 15.54 6.40 4.35
C LYS A 155 15.36 7.89 4.08
N THR A 156 14.33 8.29 3.34
CA THR A 156 14.06 9.70 3.05
C THR A 156 13.82 10.53 4.32
N LEU A 157 13.07 9.99 5.29
CA LEU A 157 12.91 10.63 6.60
C LEU A 157 14.26 10.80 7.31
N ARG A 158 15.08 9.75 7.36
CA ARG A 158 16.40 9.81 8.00
C ARG A 158 17.31 10.84 7.33
N ASP A 159 17.36 10.86 6.00
CA ASP A 159 18.24 11.74 5.24
C ASP A 159 17.85 13.23 5.41
N ASN A 160 16.61 13.51 5.84
CA ASN A 160 16.11 14.85 6.14
C ASN A 160 16.02 15.14 7.65
N ASN A 161 16.64 14.32 8.52
CA ASN A 161 16.58 14.44 9.98
C ASN A 161 15.16 14.43 10.59
N GLU A 162 14.22 13.77 9.93
CA GLU A 162 12.85 13.62 10.40
C GLU A 162 12.69 12.42 11.34
N LYS A 163 11.56 12.37 12.05
CA LYS A 163 11.24 11.21 12.89
C LYS A 163 11.05 9.95 12.04
N ARG A 164 11.89 8.95 12.26
CA ARG A 164 11.85 7.67 11.52
C ARG A 164 10.58 6.86 11.82
N ILE A 165 10.22 5.99 10.87
CA ILE A 165 9.16 5.00 11.03
C ILE A 165 9.70 3.87 11.90
N ASN A 166 9.08 3.64 13.05
CA ASN A 166 9.35 2.46 13.86
C ASN A 166 8.67 1.23 13.24
N TRP A 167 9.33 0.08 13.33
CA TRP A 167 8.73 -1.21 12.98
C TRP A 167 7.47 -1.47 13.83
N SER A 168 6.51 -2.21 13.28
CA SER A 168 5.25 -2.57 13.96
C SER A 168 5.03 -4.07 14.00
#